data_AF-A0A7C7KX82-F1
#
_entry.id   AF-A0A7C7KX82-F1
#
_cell.length_a   1.000
_cell.length_b   1.000
_cell.length_c   1.000
_cell.angle_alpha   90.00
_cell.angle_beta   90.00
_cell.angle_gamma   90.00
#
_symmetry.space_group_name_H-M   'P 1'
#
loop_
_entity.id
_entity.type
_entity.pdbx_description
1 polymer ?
#
loop_
_entity_poly.entity_id
_entity_poly.type
_entity_poly.pdbx_seq_one_letter_code
_entity_poly.pdbx_strand_id
1 'polypeptide(L)'
;MAMQNDAHIITLAGLLHDIGKFRQRALWKLERKRHSDHGAEWFSDALLNRLHILNDADRIVDIIRRHHEPNPYERDLRILQIADQLASGERIECESEERGDPHKEPLLSIFADVRLPDREPCGGDWAYDISQLQLDEVIFPKTR
;
A
#
# COMPACT_ATOMS: atom_id res chain seq x y z
N MET A 1 -28.55 5.10 7.03
CA MET A 1 -28.04 5.03 5.65
C MET A 1 -26.81 5.90 5.43
N ALA A 2 -26.81 7.22 5.71
CA ALA A 2 -25.63 8.07 5.54
C ALA A 2 -24.36 7.56 6.28
N MET A 3 -24.50 7.15 7.54
CA MET A 3 -23.38 6.65 8.36
C MET A 3 -22.75 5.34 7.85
N GLN A 4 -23.53 4.50 7.14
CA GLN A 4 -23.00 3.29 6.48
C GLN A 4 -22.25 3.63 5.20
N ASN A 5 -22.69 4.66 4.46
CA ASN A 5 -22.01 5.12 3.26
C ASN A 5 -20.63 5.71 3.58
N ASP A 6 -20.54 6.54 4.63
CA ASP A 6 -19.26 7.11 5.08
C ASP A 6 -18.26 6.03 5.52
N ALA A 7 -18.74 5.00 6.23
CA ALA A 7 -17.89 3.88 6.61
C ALA A 7 -17.35 3.13 5.38
N HIS A 8 -18.21 2.86 4.37
CA HIS A 8 -17.77 2.20 3.14
C HIS A 8 -16.76 3.01 2.33
N ILE A 9 -16.96 4.34 2.23
CA ILE A 9 -16.00 5.25 1.59
C ILE A 9 -14.63 5.13 2.25
N ILE A 10 -14.57 5.22 3.58
CA ILE A 10 -13.31 5.16 4.32
C ILE A 10 -12.67 3.78 4.25
N THR A 11 -13.46 2.71 4.33
CA THR A 11 -12.95 1.34 4.17
C THR A 11 -12.33 1.14 2.79
N LEU A 12 -12.99 1.59 1.72
CA LEU A 12 -12.46 1.45 0.36
C LEU A 12 -11.26 2.35 0.11
N ALA A 13 -11.28 3.58 0.62
CA ALA A 13 -10.11 4.46 0.57
C ALA A 13 -8.93 3.84 1.32
N GLY A 14 -9.15 3.26 2.51
CA GLY A 14 -8.13 2.53 3.27
C GLY A 14 -7.57 1.34 2.52
N LEU A 15 -8.42 0.54 1.88
CA LEU A 15 -7.98 -0.60 1.07
C LEU A 15 -7.15 -0.18 -0.16
N LEU A 16 -7.44 0.98 -0.75
CA LEU A 16 -6.93 1.39 -2.06
C LEU A 16 -5.93 2.55 -2.03
N HIS A 17 -5.66 3.18 -0.88
CA HIS A 17 -4.79 4.36 -0.79
C HIS A 17 -3.42 4.14 -1.44
N ASP A 18 -2.86 2.95 -1.28
CA ASP A 18 -1.54 2.57 -1.77
C ASP A 18 -1.54 1.79 -3.10
N ILE A 19 -2.70 1.61 -3.76
CA ILE A 19 -2.80 0.83 -5.01
C ILE A 19 -1.88 1.38 -6.12
N GLY A 20 -1.60 2.68 -6.07
CA GLY A 20 -0.70 3.33 -7.02
C GLY A 20 0.75 2.83 -6.95
N LYS A 21 1.17 2.17 -5.85
CA LYS A 21 2.52 1.59 -5.70
C LYS A 21 2.80 0.55 -6.80
N PHE A 22 1.80 -0.20 -7.25
CA PHE A 22 1.94 -1.16 -8.36
C PHE A 22 2.25 -0.46 -9.68
N ARG A 23 1.50 0.59 -10.01
CA ARG A 23 1.70 1.35 -11.25
C ARG A 23 3.02 2.12 -11.21
N GLN A 24 3.36 2.71 -10.07
CA GLN A 24 4.64 3.37 -9.85
C GLN A 24 5.81 2.40 -10.06
N ARG A 25 5.74 1.18 -9.51
CA ARG A 25 6.73 0.10 -9.72
C ARG A 25 6.85 -0.32 -11.18
N ALA A 26 5.72 -0.46 -11.88
CA ALA A 26 5.71 -0.87 -13.29
C ALA A 26 6.28 0.21 -14.23
N LEU A 27 6.07 1.49 -13.90
CA LEU A 27 6.40 2.63 -14.75
C LEU A 27 7.58 3.47 -14.23
N TRP A 28 8.32 2.98 -13.23
CA TRP A 28 9.39 3.73 -12.54
C TRP A 28 10.43 4.37 -13.46
N LYS A 29 10.75 3.69 -14.57
CA LYS A 29 11.73 4.16 -15.57
C LYS A 29 11.13 5.08 -16.64
N LEU A 30 9.81 5.17 -16.72
CA LEU A 30 9.08 5.92 -17.75
C LEU A 30 8.52 7.23 -17.20
N GLU A 31 7.98 7.23 -15.98
CA GLU A 31 7.44 8.41 -15.33
C GLU A 31 7.78 8.42 -13.83
N ARG A 32 8.24 9.56 -13.33
CA ARG A 32 8.51 9.79 -11.90
C ARG A 32 7.32 10.52 -11.28
N LYS A 33 6.27 9.77 -10.98
CA LYS A 33 5.03 10.29 -10.39
C LYS A 33 4.79 9.62 -9.04
N ARG A 34 4.14 10.35 -8.12
CA ARG A 34 3.81 9.85 -6.78
C ARG A 34 2.79 8.71 -6.90
N HIS A 35 2.87 7.73 -6.00
CA HIS A 35 1.91 6.63 -6.02
C HIS A 35 0.51 7.10 -5.69
N SER A 36 0.33 8.12 -4.84
CA SER A 36 -0.99 8.70 -4.57
C SER A 36 -1.67 9.25 -5.83
N ASP A 37 -0.91 9.91 -6.71
CA ASP A 37 -1.43 10.40 -7.99
C ASP A 37 -1.74 9.25 -8.96
N HIS A 38 -0.88 8.22 -9.02
CA HIS A 38 -1.16 7.01 -9.82
C HIS A 38 -2.40 6.26 -9.34
N GLY A 39 -2.58 6.14 -8.03
CA GLY A 39 -3.71 5.45 -7.41
C GLY A 39 -5.02 6.18 -7.65
N ALA A 40 -5.02 7.50 -7.49
CA ALA A 40 -6.20 8.32 -7.73
C ALA A 40 -6.66 8.24 -9.19
N GLU A 41 -5.73 8.34 -10.16
CA GLU A 41 -6.05 8.20 -11.58
C GLU A 41 -6.57 6.81 -11.93
N TRP A 42 -5.89 5.76 -11.45
CA TRP A 42 -6.33 4.40 -11.69
C TRP A 42 -7.73 4.16 -11.12
N PHE A 43 -8.03 4.69 -9.93
CA PHE A 43 -9.36 4.56 -9.33
C PHE A 43 -10.43 5.29 -10.16
N SER A 44 -10.17 6.53 -10.57
CA SER A 44 -11.07 7.31 -11.45
C SER A 44 -11.37 6.56 -12.74
N ASP A 45 -10.34 6.01 -13.39
CA ASP A 45 -10.48 5.36 -14.70
C ASP A 45 -11.12 3.97 -14.60
N ALA A 46 -10.73 3.17 -13.60
CA ALA A 46 -11.06 1.75 -13.54
C ALA A 46 -12.30 1.42 -12.69
N LEU A 47 -12.55 2.18 -11.62
CA LEU A 47 -13.48 1.79 -10.55
C LEU A 47 -14.61 2.79 -10.31
N LEU A 48 -14.35 4.09 -10.43
CA LEU A 48 -15.33 5.13 -10.09
C LEU A 48 -16.66 4.92 -10.82
N ASN A 49 -16.61 4.73 -12.14
CA ASN A 49 -17.79 4.45 -12.98
C ASN A 49 -18.39 3.05 -12.78
N ARG A 50 -17.86 2.23 -11.89
CA ARG A 50 -18.39 0.89 -11.54
C ARG A 50 -19.01 0.87 -10.15
N LEU A 51 -18.73 1.86 -9.32
CA LEU A 51 -19.16 1.96 -7.92
C LEU A 51 -20.49 2.72 -7.78
N HIS A 52 -21.47 2.41 -8.62
CA HIS A 52 -22.80 3.04 -8.61
C HIS A 52 -23.56 2.88 -7.27
N ILE A 53 -23.14 1.94 -6.43
CA ILE A 53 -23.75 1.67 -5.12
C ILE A 53 -23.27 2.66 -4.03
N LEU A 54 -22.19 3.40 -4.28
CA LEU A 54 -21.63 4.36 -3.35
C LEU A 54 -21.93 5.77 -3.83
N ASN A 55 -22.75 6.48 -3.06
CA ASN A 55 -22.88 7.92 -3.25
C ASN A 55 -21.56 8.59 -2.84
N ASP A 56 -21.17 9.63 -3.57
CA ASP A 56 -19.93 10.39 -3.35
C ASP A 56 -18.64 9.57 -3.50
N ALA A 57 -18.62 8.56 -4.37
CA ALA A 57 -17.43 7.77 -4.67
C ALA A 57 -16.22 8.63 -5.12
N ASP A 58 -16.46 9.83 -5.65
CA ASP A 58 -15.41 10.82 -5.96
C ASP A 58 -14.58 11.22 -4.73
N ARG A 59 -15.14 11.15 -3.52
CA ARG A 59 -14.40 11.38 -2.27
C ARG A 59 -13.24 10.40 -2.11
N ILE A 60 -13.38 9.17 -2.59
CA ILE A 60 -12.31 8.17 -2.54
C ILE A 60 -11.12 8.64 -3.38
N VAL A 61 -11.35 9.26 -4.55
CA VAL A 61 -10.28 9.81 -5.40
C VAL A 61 -9.48 10.87 -4.65
N ASP A 62 -10.18 11.79 -3.97
CA ASP A 62 -9.54 12.86 -3.20
C ASP A 62 -8.72 12.31 -2.03
N ILE A 63 -9.30 11.37 -1.27
CA ILE A 63 -8.64 10.71 -0.15
C ILE A 63 -7.37 9.97 -0.62
N ILE A 64 -7.46 9.18 -1.70
CA ILE A 64 -6.30 8.48 -2.29
C ILE A 64 -5.23 9.47 -2.76
N ARG A 65 -5.60 10.59 -3.37
CA ARG A 65 -4.61 11.56 -3.87
C ARG A 65 -3.86 12.26 -2.74
N ARG A 66 -4.55 12.54 -1.64
CA ARG A 66 -4.11 13.45 -0.57
C ARG A 66 -3.66 12.77 0.72
N HIS A 67 -3.66 11.44 0.79
CA HIS A 67 -3.30 10.73 2.03
C HIS A 67 -1.88 10.99 2.56
N HIS A 68 -0.96 11.55 1.75
CA HIS A 68 0.37 12.01 2.20
C HIS A 68 0.45 13.50 2.56
N GLU A 69 -0.66 14.24 2.48
CA GLU A 69 -0.66 15.66 2.85
C GLU A 69 -0.31 15.83 4.33
N PRO A 70 0.63 16.73 4.67
CA PRO A 70 0.98 16.95 6.07
C PRO A 70 -0.18 17.64 6.80
N ASN A 71 -0.55 17.11 7.96
CA ASN A 71 -1.52 17.70 8.88
C ASN A 71 -2.88 18.05 8.24
N PRO A 72 -3.59 17.09 7.61
CA PRO A 72 -4.86 17.37 6.96
C PRO A 72 -5.90 17.83 7.99
N TYR A 73 -6.76 18.78 7.64
CA TYR A 73 -7.87 19.18 8.52
C TYR A 73 -9.03 18.17 8.45
N GLU A 74 -9.22 17.56 7.29
CA GLU A 74 -10.34 16.66 7.02
C GLU A 74 -10.27 15.39 7.87
N ARG A 75 -11.40 15.06 8.51
CA ARG A 75 -11.55 13.88 9.36
C ARG A 75 -11.13 12.59 8.66
N ASP A 76 -11.52 12.43 7.41
CA ASP A 76 -11.35 11.20 6.64
C ASP A 76 -9.88 10.92 6.31
N LEU A 77 -9.14 11.95 5.89
CA LEU A 77 -7.70 11.89 5.70
C LEU A 77 -6.96 11.56 7.01
N ARG A 78 -7.38 12.17 8.13
CA ARG A 78 -6.79 11.86 9.45
C ARG A 78 -7.00 10.42 9.86
N ILE A 79 -8.21 9.89 9.68
CA ILE A 79 -8.52 8.49 9.98
C ILE A 79 -7.63 7.58 9.15
N LEU A 80 -7.51 7.85 7.84
CA LEU A 80 -6.67 7.06 6.95
C LEU A 80 -5.19 7.11 7.35
N GLN A 81 -4.63 8.30 7.60
CA GLN A 81 -3.23 8.46 8.00
C GLN A 81 -2.90 7.75 9.32
N ILE A 82 -3.80 7.84 10.30
CA ILE A 82 -3.63 7.14 11.58
C ILE A 82 -3.70 5.63 11.34
N ALA A 83 -4.65 5.14 10.53
CA ALA A 83 -4.78 3.73 10.23
C ALA A 83 -3.55 3.16 9.50
N ASP A 84 -3.03 3.89 8.52
CA ASP A 84 -1.80 3.55 7.80
C ASP A 84 -0.59 3.52 8.76
N GLN A 85 -0.45 4.53 9.62
CA GLN A 85 0.59 4.56 10.64
C GLN A 85 0.51 3.37 11.61
N LEU A 86 -0.70 2.98 12.02
CA LEU A 86 -0.91 1.82 12.90
C LEU A 86 -0.64 0.49 12.19
N ALA A 87 -0.88 0.41 10.88
CA ALA A 87 -0.58 -0.78 10.08
C ALA A 87 0.93 -0.97 9.85
N SER A 88 1.68 0.12 9.78
CA SER A 88 3.14 0.14 9.57
C SER A 88 3.92 0.09 10.90
N GLY A 89 3.52 -0.80 11.82
CA GLY A 89 3.98 -0.85 13.22
C GLY A 89 5.49 -1.00 13.48
N GLU A 90 6.32 -1.14 12.45
CA GLU A 90 7.77 -1.27 12.53
C GLU A 90 8.45 -0.25 11.61
N ARG A 91 8.50 1.03 12.02
CA ARG A 91 9.34 2.01 11.33
C ARG A 91 10.78 1.82 11.77
N ILE A 92 11.53 1.01 11.02
CA ILE A 92 12.93 1.35 10.78
C ILE A 92 12.91 2.75 10.17
N GLU A 93 13.62 3.70 10.76
CA GLU A 93 13.74 5.07 10.24
C GLU A 93 14.35 5.01 8.83
N CYS A 94 13.51 4.85 7.83
CA CYS A 94 13.89 5.09 6.46
C CYS A 94 13.69 6.59 6.25
N GLU A 95 14.78 7.35 6.10
CA GLU A 95 14.77 8.82 5.92
C GLU A 95 13.89 9.30 4.73
N SER A 96 13.32 8.36 3.97
CA SER A 96 12.22 8.58 3.02
C SER A 96 11.69 7.22 2.54
N GLU A 97 10.48 6.85 2.93
CA GLU A 97 9.78 5.64 2.44
C GLU A 97 9.62 5.62 0.89
N GLU A 98 9.85 6.74 0.21
CA GLU A 98 9.67 6.91 -1.24
C GLU A 98 10.96 7.05 -2.08
N ARG A 99 12.18 6.97 -1.50
CA ARG A 99 13.44 7.13 -2.29
C ARG A 99 14.11 5.81 -2.71
N GLY A 100 13.59 4.68 -2.28
CA GLY A 100 14.02 3.36 -2.73
C GLY A 100 13.90 3.16 -4.24
N ASP A 101 14.70 2.27 -4.84
CA ASP A 101 14.42 1.77 -6.19
C ASP A 101 13.44 0.60 -6.04
N PRO A 102 12.15 0.74 -6.42
CA PRO A 102 11.16 -0.28 -6.17
C PRO A 102 11.45 -1.61 -6.91
N HIS A 103 12.33 -1.60 -7.93
CA HIS A 103 12.81 -2.81 -8.57
C HIS A 103 13.85 -3.58 -7.73
N LYS A 104 14.49 -2.91 -6.78
CA LYS A 104 15.54 -3.48 -5.92
C LYS A 104 15.04 -3.91 -4.54
N GLU A 105 13.81 -3.54 -4.18
CA GLU A 105 13.21 -3.79 -2.86
C GLU A 105 12.05 -4.81 -2.94
N PRO A 106 12.35 -6.11 -2.88
CA PRO A 106 11.34 -7.16 -2.90
C PRO A 106 10.66 -7.29 -1.53
N LEU A 107 9.59 -8.09 -1.48
CA LEU A 107 9.03 -8.51 -0.20
C LEU A 107 9.99 -9.47 0.50
N LEU A 108 10.54 -9.05 1.63
CA LEU A 108 11.40 -9.89 2.47
C LEU A 108 10.58 -10.96 3.18
N SER A 109 11.21 -12.10 3.46
CA SER A 109 10.63 -13.12 4.30
C SER A 109 10.54 -12.64 5.74
N ILE A 110 9.35 -12.68 6.33
CA ILE A 110 9.18 -12.39 7.76
C ILE A 110 10.05 -13.28 8.65
N PHE A 111 10.36 -14.50 8.21
CA PHE A 111 11.22 -15.42 8.94
C PHE A 111 12.70 -15.05 8.90
N ALA A 112 13.11 -14.10 8.05
CA ALA A 112 14.49 -13.58 8.04
C ALA A 112 14.81 -12.81 9.34
N ASP A 113 13.81 -12.13 9.91
CA ASP A 113 13.98 -11.30 11.11
C ASP A 113 13.51 -11.99 12.41
N VAL A 114 12.84 -13.15 12.30
CA VAL A 114 12.43 -13.92 13.48
C VAL A 114 13.66 -14.51 14.19
N ARG A 115 13.92 -14.02 15.41
CA ARG A 115 14.97 -14.55 16.29
C ARG A 115 14.35 -15.46 17.33
N LEU A 116 14.85 -16.69 17.40
CA LEU A 116 14.47 -17.65 18.42
C LEU A 116 15.55 -17.70 19.51
N PRO A 117 15.16 -17.80 20.80
CA PRO A 117 16.13 -18.04 21.87
C PRO A 117 16.99 -19.28 21.55
N ASP A 118 18.27 -19.18 21.85
CA ASP A 118 19.25 -20.28 21.68
C ASP A 118 19.43 -20.79 20.24
N ARG A 119 19.08 -19.98 19.23
CA ARG A 119 19.39 -20.25 17.82
C ARG A 119 20.13 -19.08 17.20
N GLU A 120 21.16 -19.43 16.42
CA GLU A 120 21.80 -18.44 15.55
C GLU A 120 20.77 -17.90 14.55
N PRO A 121 20.78 -16.59 14.29
CA PRO A 121 19.93 -15.99 13.28
C PRO A 121 20.12 -16.71 11.94
N CYS A 122 19.02 -16.98 11.25
CA CYS A 122 19.01 -17.41 9.86
C CYS A 122 19.46 -16.22 8.99
N GLY A 123 20.74 -15.84 9.05
CA GLY A 123 21.26 -14.74 8.25
C GLY A 123 20.97 -14.97 6.77
N GLY A 124 20.44 -13.96 6.08
CA GLY A 124 20.27 -13.98 4.63
C GLY A 124 19.19 -13.05 4.11
N ASP A 125 19.42 -12.51 2.91
CA ASP A 125 18.46 -11.70 2.14
C ASP A 125 17.43 -12.62 1.46
N TRP A 126 16.59 -13.27 2.27
CA TRP A 126 15.51 -14.14 1.80
C TRP A 126 14.33 -13.29 1.34
N ALA A 127 13.98 -13.38 0.06
CA ALA A 127 12.93 -12.59 -0.54
C ALA A 127 11.97 -13.43 -1.40
N TYR A 128 10.75 -12.94 -1.55
CA TYR A 128 9.75 -13.52 -2.44
C TYR A 128 9.82 -12.92 -3.84
N ASP A 129 9.76 -13.79 -4.85
CA ASP A 129 9.48 -13.36 -6.21
C ASP A 129 8.00 -12.96 -6.34
N ILE A 130 7.74 -11.91 -7.10
CA ILE A 130 6.37 -11.49 -7.40
C ILE A 130 5.71 -12.58 -8.25
N SER A 131 4.68 -13.20 -7.69
CA SER A 131 3.90 -14.27 -8.32
C SER A 131 2.43 -14.15 -7.90
N GLN A 132 1.54 -14.70 -8.72
CA GLN A 132 0.13 -14.78 -8.36
C GLN A 132 -0.06 -15.92 -7.35
N LEU A 133 -0.81 -15.68 -6.28
CA LEU A 133 -1.15 -16.74 -5.33
C LEU A 133 -2.04 -17.80 -6.00
N GLN A 134 -1.54 -19.03 -6.08
CA GLN A 134 -2.26 -20.22 -6.53
C GLN A 134 -2.26 -21.27 -5.41
N LEU A 135 -3.38 -21.98 -5.21
CA LEU A 135 -3.55 -22.88 -4.06
C LEU A 135 -2.80 -24.21 -4.20
N ASP A 136 -2.41 -24.56 -5.43
CA ASP A 136 -1.66 -25.75 -5.80
C ASP A 136 -0.14 -25.49 -5.88
N GLU A 137 0.30 -24.25 -5.73
CA GLU A 137 1.70 -23.87 -5.71
C GLU A 137 2.16 -23.49 -4.30
N VAL A 138 3.33 -23.99 -3.90
CA VAL A 138 3.96 -23.59 -2.64
C VAL A 138 5.03 -22.55 -2.93
N ILE A 139 4.79 -21.32 -2.47
CA ILE A 139 5.71 -20.19 -2.65
C ILE A 139 6.70 -20.16 -1.48
N PHE A 140 7.98 -20.38 -1.77
CA PHE A 140 9.07 -20.24 -0.81
C PHE A 140 9.95 -19.03 -1.14
N PRO A 141 10.50 -18.33 -0.13
CA PRO A 141 11.46 -17.27 -0.37
C PRO A 141 12.78 -17.86 -0.91
N LYS A 142 13.53 -17.07 -1.68
CA LYS A 142 14.83 -17.43 -2.26
C LYS A 142 15.90 -16.48 -1.74
N THR A 143 17.13 -16.98 -1.61
CA THR A 143 18.30 -16.13 -1.35
C THR A 143 18.58 -15.24 -2.55
N ARG A 144 18.80 -13.95 -2.30
CA ARG A 144 19.35 -13.02 -3.31
C ARG A 144 20.87 -12.91 -3.24
#